data_AF-A0A930R6J9-F1
#
_entry.id   AF-A0A930R6J9-F1
#
_cell.length_a   1.000
_cell.length_b   1.000
_cell.length_c   1.000
_cell.angle_alpha   90.00
_cell.angle_beta   90.00
_cell.angle_gamma   90.00
#
_symmetry.space_group_name_H-M   'P 1'
#
loop_
_entity.id
_entity.type
_entity.pdbx_description
1 polymer ?
#
loop_
_entity_poly.entity_id
_entity_poly.type
_entity_poly.pdbx_seq_one_letter_code
_entity_poly.pdbx_strand_id
1 'polypeptide(L)' 'MKNEVSIEKLISEETKRRLDLMEDKDYIFPERFSKMDYLWAGICVGVNLILIILAMCGVIQ' A
#
# COMPACT_ATOMS: atom_id res chain seq x y z
N MET A 1 23.39 -16.96 23.02
CA MET A 1 23.88 -15.84 22.19
C MET A 1 22.69 -15.34 21.40
N LYS A 2 22.13 -14.18 21.78
CA LYS A 2 20.92 -13.64 21.15
C LYS A 2 21.34 -13.16 19.76
N ASN A 3 20.78 -13.76 18.71
CA ASN A 3 21.04 -13.40 17.31
C ASN A 3 20.44 -12.01 17.04
N GLU A 4 21.09 -10.96 17.55
CA GLU A 4 20.79 -9.59 17.18
C GLU A 4 21.46 -9.33 15.84
N VAL A 5 20.83 -9.82 14.76
CA VAL A 5 21.15 -9.30 13.44
C VAL A 5 20.83 -7.81 13.51
N SER A 6 21.87 -6.96 13.49
CA SER A 6 21.71 -5.51 13.51
C SER A 6 20.72 -5.13 12.41
N ILE A 7 19.70 -4.33 12.75
CA ILE A 7 18.67 -3.87 11.82
C ILE A 7 19.32 -3.25 10.58
N GLU A 8 20.45 -2.56 10.75
CA GLU A 8 21.24 -1.98 9.67
C GLU A 8 21.74 -3.04 8.67
N LYS A 9 22.16 -4.21 9.17
CA LYS A 9 22.56 -5.34 8.33
C LYS A 9 21.39 -5.91 7.54
N LEU A 10 20.21 -6.03 8.16
CA LEU A 10 19.00 -6.49 7.46
C LEU A 10 18.55 -5.49 6.38
N ILE A 11 18.59 -4.19 6.68
CA ILE A 11 18.22 -3.13 5.72
C ILE A 11 19.19 -3.13 4.54
N SER A 12 20.49 -3.21 4.80
CA SER A 12 21.51 -3.22 3.74
C SER A 12 21.42 -4.45 2.84
N GLU A 13 21.21 -5.64 3.42
CA GLU A 13 21.01 -6.89 2.65
C GLU A 13 19.75 -6.81 1.77
N GLU A 14 18.62 -6.39 2.32
CA GLU A 14 17.37 -6.26 1.56
C GLU A 14 17.45 -5.15 0.49
N THR A 15 18.14 -4.04 0.79
CA THR A 15 18.36 -2.95 -0.19
C THR A 15 19.17 -3.45 -1.38
N LYS A 16 20.27 -4.17 -1.11
CA LYS A 16 21.11 -4.75 -2.16
C LYS A 16 20.31 -5.74 -3.02
N ARG A 17 19.56 -6.64 -2.38
CA ARG A 17 18.67 -7.59 -3.07
C ARG A 17 17.68 -6.89 -4.00
N ARG A 18 17.05 -5.79 -3.57
CA ARG A 18 16.11 -5.03 -4.39
C ARG A 18 16.78 -4.30 -5.56
N LEU A 19 17.98 -3.76 -5.35
CA LEU A 19 18.76 -3.14 -6.42
C LEU A 19 19.14 -4.16 -7.49
N ASP A 20 19.59 -5.35 -7.09
CA ASP A 20 19.92 -6.43 -8.02
C ASP A 20 18.69 -6.86 -8.84
N LEU A 21 17.49 -6.88 -8.23
CA LEU A 21 16.23 -7.14 -8.94
C LEU A 21 15.86 -6.02 -9.92
N MET A 22 16.12 -4.76 -9.55
CA MET A 22 15.85 -3.58 -10.39
C MET A 22 16.86 -3.42 -11.54
N GLU A 23 18.02 -4.09 -11.48
CA GLU A 23 19.03 -4.09 -12.54
C GLU A 23 18.61 -4.94 -13.76
N ASP A 24 17.64 -5.85 -13.58
CA ASP A 24 17.03 -6.58 -14.67
C ASP A 24 16.34 -5.62 -15.66
N LYS A 25 16.62 -5.79 -16.96
CA LYS A 25 16.05 -4.97 -18.04
C LYS A 25 14.54 -5.14 -18.17
N ASP A 26 14.02 -6.28 -17.73
CA ASP A 26 12.60 -6.61 -17.75
C ASP A 26 11.91 -6.28 -16.41
N TYR A 27 12.61 -5.62 -15.47
CA TYR A 27 12.02 -5.22 -14.19
C TYR A 27 10.94 -4.14 -14.38
N ILE A 28 9.69 -4.52 -14.10
CA ILE A 28 8.54 -3.60 -14.16
C ILE A 28 8.47 -2.84 -12.84
N PHE A 29 8.78 -1.54 -12.89
CA PHE A 29 8.56 -0.67 -11.74
C PHE A 29 7.06 -0.55 -11.45
N PRO A 30 6.66 -0.56 -10.15
CA PRO A 30 5.27 -0.34 -9.80
C PRO A 30 4.81 1.02 -10.32
N GLU A 31 3.71 1.01 -11.05
CA GLU A 31 3.15 2.22 -11.62
C GLU A 31 2.60 3.12 -10.51
N ARG A 32 2.72 4.44 -10.69
CA ARG A 32 2.14 5.38 -9.72
C ARG A 32 0.63 5.25 -9.76
N PHE A 33 0.00 5.40 -8.60
CA PHE A 33 -1.45 5.45 -8.47
C PHE A 33 -2.02 6.49 -9.45
N SER A 34 -2.89 6.05 -10.35
CA SER A 34 -3.46 6.91 -11.38
C SER A 34 -4.48 7.86 -10.78
N LYS A 35 -4.76 8.96 -11.49
CA LYS A 35 -5.86 9.89 -11.11
C LYS A 35 -7.20 9.16 -11.00
N MET A 36 -7.40 8.13 -11.82
CA MET A 36 -8.60 7.30 -11.80
C MET A 36 -8.69 6.47 -10.51
N ASP A 37 -7.57 5.94 -10.03
CA ASP A 37 -7.53 5.12 -8.82
C ASP A 37 -7.85 5.98 -7.59
N TYR A 38 -7.36 7.24 -7.55
CA TYR A 38 -7.76 8.20 -6.53
C TYR A 38 -9.25 8.54 -6.57
N LEU A 39 -9.82 8.67 -7.76
CA LEU A 39 -11.25 8.91 -7.93
C LEU A 39 -12.08 7.75 -7.37
N TRP A 40 -11.72 6.51 -7.73
CA TRP A 40 -12.38 5.31 -7.23
C TRP A 40 -12.24 5.15 -5.71
N ALA A 41 -11.05 5.38 -5.17
CA ALA A 41 -10.83 5.38 -3.72
C ALA A 41 -11.72 6.41 -3.02
N GLY A 42 -11.81 7.63 -3.56
CA GLY A 42 -12.68 8.69 -3.03
C GLY A 42 -14.16 8.31 -3.05
N ILE A 43 -14.64 7.70 -4.15
CA ILE A 43 -16.02 7.22 -4.26
C ILE A 43 -16.30 6.13 -3.22
N CYS A 44 -15.42 5.14 -3.09
CA CYS A 44 -15.56 4.06 -2.11
C CYS A 44 -15.65 4.60 -0.68
N VAL A 45 -14.79 5.55 -0.33
CA VAL A 45 -14.82 6.21 0.98
C VAL A 45 -16.13 6.99 1.17
N GLY A 46 -16.56 7.75 0.16
CA GLY A 46 -17.79 8.53 0.19
C GLY A 46 -19.04 7.67 0.37
N VAL A 47 -19.15 6.57 -0.37
CA VAL A 47 -20.28 5.63 -0.25
C VAL A 47 -20.32 5.02 1.15
N ASN A 48 -19.19 4.58 1.69
CA ASN A 48 -19.13 4.03 3.05
C ASN A 48 -19.56 5.07 4.10
N LEU A 49 -19.13 6.32 3.97
CA LEU A 49 -19.57 7.40 4.87
C LEU A 49 -21.09 7.61 4.81
N ILE A 50 -21.67 7.63 3.61
CA ILE A 50 -23.12 7.75 3.42
C ILE A 50 -23.84 6.57 4.07
N LEU A 51 -23.36 5.33 3.87
CA LEU A 51 -23.95 4.14 4.47
C LEU A 51 -23.92 4.20 6.01
N ILE A 52 -22.82 4.65 6.60
CA ILE A 52 -22.70 4.85 8.05
C ILE A 52 -23.74 5.87 8.54
N ILE A 53 -23.89 7.00 7.84
CA ILE A 53 -24.88 8.02 8.20
C ILE A 53 -26.31 7.46 8.11
N LEU A 54 -26.62 6.74 7.04
CA LEU A 54 -27.94 6.12 6.85
C LEU A 54 -28.24 5.07 7.92
N ALA A 55 -27.25 4.28 8.33
CA ALA A 55 -27.37 3.34 9.43
C ALA A 55 -27.61 4.06 10.78
N MET A 56 -26.86 5.13 11.05
CA MET A 56 -27.05 5.95 12.26
C MET A 56 -28.42 6.64 12.31
N CYS A 57 -28.95 7.07 11.16
CA CYS A 57 -30.29 7.63 11.05
C CYS A 57 -31.41 6.58 11.12
N GLY A 58 -31.08 5.28 11.25
CA GLY A 58 -32.06 4.20 11.32
C GLY A 58 -32.79 3.92 9.99
N VAL A 59 -32.25 4.42 8.87
CA VAL A 59 -32.78 4.18 7.53
C VAL A 59 -32.41 2.79 7.03
N ILE A 60 -31.29 2.26 7.50
CA ILE A 60 -30.76 0.93 7.17
C ILE A 60 -30.41 0.24 8.50
N GLN A 61 -30.87 -1.00 8.70
CA GLN A 61 -30.59 -1.81 9.89
C GLN A 61 -29.49 -2.85 9.63
#